data_AF-Q56WU9-F1
#
_entry.id   AF-Q56WU9-F1
#
_cell.length_a   1.000
_cell.length_b   1.000
_cell.length_c   1.000
_cell.angle_alpha   90.00
_cell.angle_beta   90.00
_cell.angle_gamma   90.00
#
_symmetry.space_group_name_H-M   'P 1'
#
loop_
_entity.id
_entity.type
_entity.pdbx_description
1 polymer ?
#
loop_
_entity_poly.entity_id
_entity_poly.type
_entity_poly.pdbx_seq_one_letter_code
_entity_poly.pdbx_strand_id
1 'polypeptide(L)'
;MTISKDRVKPSPTPDSWKLKEIFATGIVLGGYQAIMSVIFFWAAHKTDFFSDKFGVRSIRDNNDELMGAVYLQVSIISQALIFVTRSRSWSFVERPGALLMIAFVIAQLVATLIAVYADWTFAKVKGIGWGWAGVIWIYSIVTYFPQDILKFAIRYILSGKAWASLFDNRTAFTTKKDYGIGEREAQWAQAQRTLHGLQPKEDVNIFPEKGSYRELSEIAEQAKRRAEIARLRELHTLKGHVESVAKLKGLDIDTAGHHYTV
;
A
#
# COMPACT_ATOMS: atom_id res chain seq x y z
N MET A 1 5.77 -14.34 -20.44
CA MET A 1 6.39 -13.26 -21.23
C MET A 1 5.50 -12.02 -21.42
N THR A 2 4.29 -11.96 -20.86
CA THR A 2 3.41 -10.77 -20.93
C THR A 2 3.87 -9.63 -20.02
N ILE A 3 4.44 -9.98 -18.86
CA ILE A 3 4.89 -9.02 -17.83
C ILE A 3 5.97 -8.06 -18.38
N SER A 4 6.88 -8.53 -19.24
CA SER A 4 7.94 -7.68 -19.81
C SER A 4 7.42 -6.65 -20.83
N LYS A 5 6.24 -6.89 -21.42
CA LYS A 5 5.59 -5.98 -22.37
C LYS A 5 4.51 -5.13 -21.70
N ASP A 6 4.45 -5.16 -20.37
CA ASP A 6 3.38 -4.56 -19.63
C ASP A 6 3.60 -3.07 -19.40
N ARG A 7 2.55 -2.26 -19.57
CA ARG A 7 2.62 -0.81 -19.41
C ARG A 7 2.15 -0.41 -18.01
N VAL A 8 3.09 -0.16 -17.11
CA VAL A 8 2.84 0.32 -15.74
C VAL A 8 3.21 1.79 -15.59
N LYS A 9 2.51 2.50 -14.69
CA LYS A 9 2.84 3.91 -14.40
C LYS A 9 4.14 3.98 -13.58
N PRO A 10 5.10 4.84 -13.94
CA PRO A 10 6.33 5.00 -13.17
C PRO A 10 6.03 5.58 -11.78
N SER A 11 6.92 5.30 -10.82
CA SER A 11 6.86 5.88 -9.48
C SER A 11 7.10 7.40 -9.54
N PRO A 12 6.34 8.23 -8.80
CA PRO A 12 6.58 9.67 -8.74
C PRO A 12 7.81 10.06 -7.92
N THR A 13 8.30 9.16 -7.07
CA THR A 13 9.50 9.34 -6.24
C THR A 13 10.58 8.34 -6.65
N PRO A 14 11.87 8.71 -6.52
CA PRO A 14 12.97 7.77 -6.74
C PRO A 14 12.80 6.56 -5.83
N ASP A 15 12.83 5.37 -6.42
CA ASP A 15 12.69 4.10 -5.73
C ASP A 15 14.07 3.42 -5.75
N SER A 16 14.63 3.16 -4.57
CA SER A 16 15.78 2.28 -4.46
C SER A 16 15.27 0.84 -4.41
N TRP A 17 15.99 -0.12 -5.02
CA TRP A 17 15.52 -1.50 -5.07
C TRP A 17 15.53 -2.14 -3.67
N LYS A 18 14.44 -1.95 -2.92
CA LYS A 18 14.30 -2.46 -1.56
C LYS A 18 13.77 -3.88 -1.56
N LEU A 19 14.69 -4.83 -1.70
CA LEU A 19 14.37 -6.27 -1.71
C LEU A 19 13.54 -6.71 -0.51
N LYS A 20 13.84 -6.19 0.70
CA LYS A 20 13.10 -6.55 1.92
C LYS A 20 11.61 -6.19 1.82
N GLU A 21 11.28 -5.04 1.25
CA GLU A 21 9.88 -4.62 1.06
C GLU A 21 9.15 -5.50 0.03
N ILE A 22 9.84 -5.87 -1.05
CA ILE A 22 9.31 -6.74 -2.10
C ILE A 22 9.06 -8.16 -1.55
N PHE A 23 10.03 -8.73 -0.84
CA PHE A 23 9.90 -10.06 -0.23
C PHE A 23 8.80 -10.09 0.84
N ALA A 24 8.74 -9.08 1.72
CA ALA A 24 7.68 -9.01 2.73
C ALA A 24 6.29 -8.95 2.08
N THR A 25 6.13 -8.13 1.03
CA THR A 25 4.88 -8.05 0.28
C THR A 25 4.52 -9.39 -0.39
N GLY A 26 5.51 -10.05 -1.01
CA GLY A 26 5.31 -11.36 -1.64
C GLY A 26 4.91 -12.45 -0.65
N ILE A 27 5.58 -12.54 0.50
CA ILE A 27 5.29 -13.55 1.55
C ILE A 27 3.88 -13.36 2.09
N VAL A 28 3.46 -12.13 2.38
CA VAL A 28 2.13 -11.89 2.96
C VAL A 28 1.03 -12.16 1.94
N LEU A 29 1.19 -11.71 0.68
CA LEU A 29 0.21 -12.01 -0.38
C LEU A 29 0.14 -13.52 -0.68
N GLY A 30 1.28 -14.20 -0.75
CA GLY A 30 1.32 -15.65 -0.95
C GLY A 30 0.75 -16.43 0.24
N GLY A 31 1.03 -15.98 1.47
CA GLY A 31 0.47 -16.57 2.69
C GLY A 31 -1.05 -16.44 2.74
N TYR A 32 -1.61 -15.29 2.35
CA TYR A 32 -3.05 -15.11 2.20
C TYR A 32 -3.65 -16.08 1.17
N GLN A 33 -3.01 -16.23 0.02
CA GLN A 33 -3.48 -17.17 -1.02
C GLN A 33 -3.47 -18.61 -0.51
N ALA A 34 -2.40 -19.02 0.19
CA ALA A 34 -2.31 -20.35 0.78
C ALA A 34 -3.41 -20.59 1.82
N ILE A 35 -3.66 -19.63 2.71
CA ILE A 35 -4.73 -19.72 3.71
C ILE A 35 -6.09 -19.89 3.02
N MET A 36 -6.36 -19.11 1.97
CA MET A 36 -7.63 -19.22 1.25
C MET A 36 -7.78 -20.55 0.50
N SER A 37 -6.70 -21.08 -0.10
CA SER A 37 -6.74 -22.42 -0.68
C SER A 37 -6.98 -23.52 0.36
N VAL A 38 -6.43 -23.39 1.57
CA VAL A 38 -6.71 -24.30 2.69
C VAL A 38 -8.17 -24.19 3.16
N ILE A 39 -8.70 -22.97 3.27
CA ILE A 39 -10.12 -22.74 3.61
C ILE A 39 -11.02 -23.37 2.54
N PHE A 40 -10.70 -23.19 1.26
CA PHE A 40 -11.43 -23.81 0.16
C PHE A 40 -11.42 -25.35 0.25
N PHE A 41 -10.25 -25.94 0.45
CA PHE A 41 -10.12 -27.40 0.62
C PHE A 41 -10.91 -27.91 1.82
N TRP A 42 -10.77 -27.25 2.98
CA TRP A 42 -11.53 -27.58 4.18
C TRP A 42 -13.05 -27.45 3.95
N ALA A 43 -13.47 -26.39 3.26
CA ALA A 43 -14.86 -26.11 2.93
C ALA A 43 -15.46 -27.16 1.96
N ALA A 44 -14.64 -27.75 1.08
CA ALA A 44 -15.07 -28.76 0.12
C ALA A 44 -14.99 -30.21 0.65
N HIS A 45 -14.06 -30.49 1.57
CA HIS A 45 -13.84 -31.83 2.11
C HIS A 45 -14.57 -32.07 3.44
N LYS A 46 -14.50 -31.11 4.37
CA LYS A 46 -14.96 -31.33 5.75
C LYS A 46 -16.37 -30.81 6.03
N THR A 47 -16.94 -29.97 5.17
CA THR A 47 -18.30 -29.43 5.32
C THR A 47 -19.10 -29.59 4.03
N ASP A 48 -20.42 -29.49 4.11
CA ASP A 48 -21.34 -29.53 2.97
C ASP A 48 -21.69 -28.13 2.46
N PHE A 49 -20.95 -27.10 2.89
CA PHE A 49 -21.23 -25.69 2.57
C PHE A 49 -21.49 -25.45 1.09
N PHE A 50 -20.62 -25.95 0.20
CA PHE A 50 -20.77 -25.72 -1.24
C PHE A 50 -21.98 -26.46 -1.83
N SER A 51 -22.23 -27.69 -1.39
CA SER A 51 -23.38 -28.48 -1.85
C SER A 51 -24.72 -27.91 -1.36
N ASP A 52 -24.77 -27.42 -0.12
CA ASP A 52 -25.97 -26.84 0.49
C ASP A 52 -26.31 -25.45 -0.10
N LYS A 53 -25.31 -24.58 -0.28
CA LYS A 53 -25.53 -23.22 -0.82
C LYS A 53 -25.79 -23.16 -2.32
N PHE A 54 -25.10 -24.01 -3.09
CA PHE A 54 -25.08 -23.92 -4.55
C PHE A 54 -25.73 -25.12 -5.25
N GLY A 55 -26.23 -26.11 -4.50
CA GLY A 55 -26.91 -27.28 -5.06
C GLY A 55 -26.02 -28.17 -5.93
N VAL A 56 -24.70 -28.07 -5.77
CA VAL A 56 -23.72 -28.88 -6.54
C VAL A 56 -23.48 -30.23 -5.87
N ARG A 57 -23.12 -31.23 -6.70
CA ARG A 57 -22.80 -32.60 -6.25
C ARG A 57 -21.76 -32.57 -5.11
N SER A 58 -21.95 -33.37 -4.07
CA SER A 58 -20.94 -33.45 -2.99
C SER A 58 -19.71 -34.20 -3.47
N ILE A 59 -18.53 -33.67 -3.17
CA ILE A 59 -17.22 -34.20 -3.61
C ILE A 59 -16.34 -34.65 -2.43
N ARG A 60 -16.89 -34.76 -1.22
CA ARG A 60 -16.10 -34.97 0.02
C ARG A 60 -15.22 -36.22 -0.02
N ASP A 61 -15.78 -37.33 -0.49
CA ASP A 61 -15.10 -38.64 -0.50
C ASP A 61 -14.31 -38.91 -1.78
N ASN A 62 -14.40 -38.02 -2.78
CA ASN A 62 -13.71 -38.19 -4.06
C ASN A 62 -12.49 -37.28 -4.16
N ASN A 63 -11.34 -37.82 -3.74
CA ASN A 63 -10.06 -37.10 -3.73
C ASN A 63 -9.63 -36.61 -5.12
N ASP A 64 -9.96 -37.33 -6.19
CA ASP A 64 -9.52 -37.00 -7.54
C ASP A 64 -10.28 -35.79 -8.10
N GLU A 65 -11.58 -35.68 -7.78
CA GLU A 65 -12.39 -34.50 -8.11
C GLU A 65 -12.02 -33.29 -7.24
N LEU A 66 -11.77 -33.53 -5.95
CA LEU A 66 -11.35 -32.51 -5.01
C LEU A 66 -10.00 -31.88 -5.41
N MET A 67 -9.04 -32.70 -5.87
CA MET A 67 -7.77 -32.19 -6.37
C MET A 67 -7.94 -31.37 -7.66
N GLY A 68 -8.83 -31.77 -8.57
CA GLY A 68 -9.21 -30.98 -9.73
C GLY A 68 -9.82 -29.61 -9.35
N ALA A 69 -10.64 -29.58 -8.30
CA ALA A 69 -11.22 -28.34 -7.77
C ALA A 69 -10.17 -27.39 -7.21
N VAL A 70 -9.26 -27.91 -6.36
CA VAL A 70 -8.17 -27.15 -5.77
C VAL A 70 -7.21 -26.66 -6.86
N TYR A 71 -6.91 -27.49 -7.85
CA TYR A 71 -6.11 -27.10 -9.01
C TYR A 71 -6.70 -25.86 -9.71
N LEU A 72 -8.00 -25.90 -10.03
CA LEU A 72 -8.65 -24.79 -10.72
C LEU A 72 -8.62 -23.52 -9.86
N GLN A 73 -8.92 -23.64 -8.57
CA GLN A 73 -8.91 -22.52 -7.63
C GLN A 73 -7.51 -21.88 -7.52
N VAL A 74 -6.47 -22.70 -7.34
CA VAL A 74 -5.08 -22.23 -7.25
C VAL A 74 -4.63 -21.61 -8.56
N SER A 75 -5.02 -22.19 -9.71
CA SER A 75 -4.69 -21.66 -11.04
C SER A 75 -5.27 -20.26 -11.28
N ILE A 76 -6.55 -20.05 -10.95
CA ILE A 76 -7.21 -18.75 -11.11
C ILE A 76 -6.55 -17.71 -10.22
N ILE A 77 -6.39 -18.00 -8.92
CA ILE A 77 -5.84 -17.04 -7.95
C ILE A 77 -4.36 -16.72 -8.23
N SER A 78 -3.57 -17.70 -8.64
CA SER A 78 -2.14 -17.49 -8.92
C SER A 78 -1.94 -16.57 -10.13
N GLN A 79 -2.74 -16.74 -11.19
CA GLN A 79 -2.69 -15.85 -12.36
C GLN A 79 -3.30 -14.48 -12.05
N ALA A 80 -4.38 -14.44 -11.25
CA ALA A 80 -5.02 -13.21 -10.86
C ALA A 80 -4.09 -12.31 -10.03
N LEU A 81 -3.17 -12.90 -9.25
CA LEU A 81 -2.17 -12.17 -8.47
C LEU A 81 -1.37 -11.16 -9.31
N ILE A 82 -1.13 -11.46 -10.60
CA ILE A 82 -0.39 -10.57 -11.50
C ILE A 82 -1.09 -9.21 -11.62
N PHE A 83 -2.43 -9.17 -11.60
CA PHE A 83 -3.19 -7.93 -11.65
C PHE A 83 -3.10 -7.11 -10.36
N VAL A 84 -2.91 -7.77 -9.21
CA VAL A 84 -2.71 -7.11 -7.91
C VAL A 84 -1.30 -6.56 -7.80
N THR A 85 -0.29 -7.33 -8.19
CA THR A 85 1.13 -6.95 -8.04
C THR A 85 1.58 -5.88 -9.03
N ARG A 86 1.00 -5.85 -10.25
CA ARG A 86 1.26 -4.79 -11.22
C ARG A 86 0.70 -3.43 -10.82
N SER A 87 -0.40 -3.42 -10.05
CA SER A 87 -1.18 -2.21 -9.83
C SER A 87 -0.73 -1.48 -8.57
N ARG A 88 -0.46 -0.18 -8.72
CA ARG A 88 -0.10 0.67 -7.57
C ARG A 88 -1.35 1.10 -6.81
N SER A 89 -2.46 1.34 -7.49
CA SER A 89 -3.78 1.60 -6.90
C SER A 89 -4.62 0.32 -6.85
N TRP A 90 -5.94 0.44 -6.82
CA TRP A 90 -6.87 -0.66 -6.97
C TRP A 90 -6.68 -1.33 -8.32
N SER A 91 -6.66 -2.65 -8.33
CA SER A 91 -6.40 -3.43 -9.54
C SER A 91 -7.45 -3.17 -10.63
N PHE A 92 -8.71 -2.94 -10.25
CA PHE A 92 -9.80 -2.64 -11.19
C PHE A 92 -9.71 -1.25 -11.84
N VAL A 93 -9.03 -0.30 -11.19
CA VAL A 93 -8.90 1.08 -11.69
C VAL A 93 -7.78 1.18 -12.72
N GLU A 94 -6.71 0.41 -12.52
CA GLU A 94 -5.59 0.38 -13.46
C GLU A 94 -5.84 -0.64 -14.56
N ARG A 95 -6.28 -0.15 -15.73
CA ARG A 95 -6.56 -1.00 -16.89
C ARG A 95 -5.35 -1.88 -17.24
N PRO A 96 -5.49 -3.22 -17.19
CA PRO A 96 -4.42 -4.11 -17.60
C PRO A 96 -4.19 -4.02 -19.11
N GLY A 97 -2.95 -4.30 -19.54
CA GLY A 97 -2.63 -4.38 -20.96
C GLY A 97 -3.44 -5.50 -21.64
N ALA A 98 -3.92 -5.26 -22.86
CA ALA A 98 -4.74 -6.22 -23.61
C ALA A 98 -4.07 -7.60 -23.75
N LEU A 99 -2.74 -7.63 -23.93
CA LEU A 99 -1.96 -8.87 -23.97
C LEU A 99 -2.03 -9.68 -22.67
N LEU A 100 -2.00 -9.00 -21.51
CA LEU A 100 -2.12 -9.69 -20.23
C LEU A 100 -3.53 -10.27 -20.03
N MET A 101 -4.56 -9.52 -20.42
CA MET A 101 -5.94 -9.99 -20.35
C MET A 101 -6.19 -11.19 -21.25
N ILE A 102 -5.74 -11.14 -22.49
CA ILE A 102 -5.90 -12.26 -23.44
C ILE A 102 -5.15 -13.49 -22.92
N ALA A 103 -3.91 -13.33 -22.44
CA ALA A 103 -3.16 -14.43 -21.86
C ALA A 103 -3.85 -15.04 -20.64
N PHE A 104 -4.42 -14.21 -19.76
CA PHE A 104 -5.19 -14.67 -18.62
C PHE A 104 -6.42 -15.46 -19.07
N VAL A 105 -7.22 -14.92 -19.99
CA VAL A 105 -8.44 -15.59 -20.49
C VAL A 105 -8.11 -16.94 -21.14
N ILE A 106 -7.08 -17.00 -21.99
CA ILE A 106 -6.67 -18.27 -22.63
C ILE A 106 -6.18 -19.27 -21.59
N ALA A 107 -5.31 -18.86 -20.67
CA ALA A 107 -4.79 -19.74 -19.64
C ALA A 107 -5.89 -20.28 -18.72
N GLN A 108 -6.83 -19.42 -18.32
CA GLN A 108 -7.95 -19.83 -17.48
C GLN A 108 -8.98 -20.67 -18.23
N LEU A 109 -9.22 -20.38 -19.51
CA LEU A 109 -10.08 -21.23 -20.34
C LEU A 109 -9.51 -22.65 -20.41
N VAL A 110 -8.21 -22.80 -20.69
CA VAL A 110 -7.54 -24.12 -20.69
C VAL A 110 -7.62 -24.79 -19.31
N ALA A 111 -7.32 -24.06 -18.22
CA ALA A 111 -7.39 -24.61 -16.87
C ALA A 111 -8.82 -25.07 -16.51
N THR A 112 -9.85 -24.32 -16.89
CA THR A 112 -11.24 -24.70 -16.66
C THR A 112 -11.64 -25.93 -17.46
N LEU A 113 -11.22 -26.04 -18.74
CA LEU A 113 -11.49 -27.22 -19.55
C LEU A 113 -10.82 -28.47 -18.97
N ILE A 114 -9.58 -28.34 -18.48
CA ILE A 114 -8.88 -29.43 -17.79
C ILE A 114 -9.66 -29.82 -16.53
N ALA A 115 -10.04 -28.87 -15.67
CA ALA A 115 -10.76 -29.18 -14.44
C ALA A 115 -12.14 -29.81 -14.68
N VAL A 116 -12.82 -29.43 -15.76
CA VAL A 116 -14.17 -29.91 -16.08
C VAL A 116 -14.15 -31.28 -16.76
N TYR A 117 -13.23 -31.51 -17.69
CA TYR A 117 -13.27 -32.67 -18.60
C TYR A 117 -12.11 -33.67 -18.43
N ALA A 118 -11.02 -33.32 -17.76
CA ALA A 118 -9.89 -34.25 -17.65
C ALA A 118 -10.26 -35.45 -16.77
N ASP A 119 -10.09 -36.64 -17.32
CA ASP A 119 -10.15 -37.91 -16.59
C ASP A 119 -8.82 -38.62 -16.80
N TRP A 120 -7.86 -38.30 -15.93
CA TRP A 120 -6.49 -38.80 -15.99
C TRP A 120 -6.19 -39.61 -14.74
N THR A 121 -6.25 -40.93 -14.88
CA THR A 121 -5.87 -41.89 -13.83
C THR A 121 -4.40 -41.75 -13.42
N PHE A 122 -3.50 -41.38 -14.33
CA PHE A 122 -2.10 -41.09 -14.00
C PHE A 122 -1.93 -39.86 -13.09
N ALA A 123 -2.70 -38.79 -13.35
CA ALA A 123 -2.61 -37.54 -12.61
C ALA A 123 -3.53 -37.49 -11.37
N LYS A 124 -4.33 -38.55 -11.13
CA LYS A 124 -5.39 -38.60 -10.10
C LYS A 124 -6.35 -37.40 -10.21
N VAL A 125 -6.69 -36.99 -11.43
CA VAL A 125 -7.61 -35.88 -11.68
C VAL A 125 -8.83 -36.42 -12.39
N LYS A 126 -10.01 -36.12 -11.84
CA LYS A 126 -11.29 -36.45 -12.45
C LYS A 126 -12.13 -35.19 -12.66
N GLY A 127 -12.81 -35.14 -13.81
CA GLY A 127 -13.57 -33.98 -14.25
C GLY A 127 -14.70 -33.62 -13.28
N ILE A 128 -14.69 -32.38 -12.79
CA ILE A 128 -15.62 -31.94 -11.74
C ILE A 128 -16.98 -31.42 -12.29
N GLY A 129 -17.04 -31.13 -13.59
CA GLY A 129 -18.22 -30.57 -14.24
C GLY A 129 -18.34 -29.04 -14.14
N TRP A 130 -19.19 -28.44 -14.98
CA TRP A 130 -19.35 -26.98 -15.08
C TRP A 130 -19.98 -26.32 -13.85
N GLY A 131 -20.87 -27.01 -13.14
CA GLY A 131 -21.50 -26.47 -11.93
C GLY A 131 -20.45 -26.13 -10.87
N TRP A 132 -19.54 -27.06 -10.59
CA TRP A 132 -18.43 -26.83 -9.68
C TRP A 132 -17.42 -25.81 -10.19
N ALA A 133 -17.09 -25.83 -11.49
CA ALA A 133 -16.23 -24.81 -12.08
C ALA A 133 -16.78 -23.39 -11.83
N GLY A 134 -18.10 -23.18 -11.98
CA GLY A 134 -18.75 -21.91 -11.67
C GLY A 134 -18.61 -21.49 -10.20
N VAL A 135 -18.81 -22.43 -9.26
CA VAL A 135 -18.63 -22.16 -7.82
C VAL A 135 -17.19 -21.79 -7.49
N ILE A 136 -16.22 -22.48 -8.09
CA ILE A 136 -14.78 -22.19 -7.92
C ILE A 136 -14.44 -20.81 -8.47
N TRP A 137 -15.02 -20.42 -9.60
CA TRP A 137 -14.88 -19.06 -10.14
C TRP A 137 -15.42 -18.00 -9.19
N ILE A 138 -16.63 -18.19 -8.66
CA ILE A 138 -17.24 -17.28 -7.70
C ILE A 138 -16.35 -17.15 -6.46
N TYR A 139 -15.92 -18.27 -5.89
CA TYR A 139 -15.01 -18.28 -4.74
C TYR A 139 -13.70 -17.53 -5.04
N SER A 140 -13.11 -17.74 -6.22
CA SER A 140 -11.87 -17.08 -6.63
C SER A 140 -12.05 -15.57 -6.80
N ILE A 141 -13.16 -15.13 -7.38
CA ILE A 141 -13.49 -13.70 -7.53
C ILE A 141 -13.69 -13.04 -6.16
N VAL A 142 -14.44 -13.68 -5.25
CA VAL A 142 -14.64 -13.16 -3.89
C VAL A 142 -13.31 -13.06 -3.13
N THR A 143 -12.46 -14.08 -3.27
CA THR A 143 -11.14 -14.13 -2.62
C THR A 143 -10.16 -13.11 -3.18
N TYR A 144 -10.35 -12.68 -4.42
CA TYR A 144 -9.49 -11.71 -5.10
C TYR A 144 -9.62 -10.29 -4.52
N PHE A 145 -10.84 -9.84 -4.17
CA PHE A 145 -11.07 -8.47 -3.70
C PHE A 145 -10.25 -8.08 -2.45
N PRO A 146 -10.17 -8.91 -1.38
CA PRO A 146 -9.37 -8.58 -0.21
C PRO A 146 -7.86 -8.50 -0.48
N GLN A 147 -7.34 -9.08 -1.57
CA GLN A 147 -5.91 -8.98 -1.89
C GLN A 147 -5.46 -7.53 -2.14
N ASP A 148 -6.33 -6.70 -2.73
CA ASP A 148 -6.02 -5.28 -2.94
C ASP A 148 -5.95 -4.52 -1.61
N ILE A 149 -6.84 -4.84 -0.67
CA ILE A 149 -6.84 -4.26 0.68
C ILE A 149 -5.54 -4.64 1.41
N LEU A 150 -5.18 -5.93 1.35
CA LEU A 150 -3.97 -6.45 1.98
C LEU A 150 -2.70 -5.80 1.38
N LYS A 151 -2.66 -5.62 0.06
CA LYS A 151 -1.60 -4.91 -0.65
C LYS A 151 -1.43 -3.46 -0.14
N PHE A 152 -2.52 -2.74 0.13
CA PHE A 152 -2.43 -1.39 0.69
C PHE A 152 -1.94 -1.39 2.14
N ALA A 153 -2.45 -2.32 2.96
CA ALA A 153 -2.05 -2.46 4.35
C ALA A 153 -0.54 -2.71 4.47
N ILE A 154 0.00 -3.67 3.70
CA ILE A 154 1.44 -3.99 3.72
C ILE A 154 2.28 -2.78 3.31
N ARG A 155 1.90 -2.09 2.23
CA ARG A 155 2.65 -0.90 1.76
C ARG A 155 2.60 0.23 2.76
N TYR A 156 1.48 0.43 3.45
CA TYR A 156 1.37 1.42 4.51
C TYR A 156 2.29 1.08 5.69
N ILE A 157 2.31 -0.19 6.13
CA ILE A 157 3.18 -0.67 7.22
C ILE A 157 4.66 -0.52 6.83
N LEU A 158 5.04 -0.94 5.62
CA LEU A 158 6.42 -0.86 5.11
C LEU A 158 6.89 0.58 4.85
N SER A 159 5.98 1.51 4.53
CA SER A 159 6.33 2.92 4.34
C SER A 159 6.85 3.60 5.61
N GLY A 160 6.75 2.95 6.77
CA GLY A 160 7.15 3.49 8.06
C GLY A 160 6.20 4.57 8.61
N LYS A 161 5.20 5.01 7.82
CA LYS A 161 4.17 5.96 8.27
C LYS A 161 3.34 5.41 9.43
N ALA A 162 3.10 4.11 9.46
CA ALA A 162 2.45 3.44 10.59
C ALA A 162 3.28 3.59 11.88
N TRP A 163 4.58 3.32 11.81
CA TRP A 163 5.49 3.47 12.93
C TRP A 163 5.64 4.93 13.34
N ALA A 164 5.82 5.84 12.38
CA ALA A 164 5.91 7.28 12.63
C ALA A 164 4.64 7.81 13.30
N SER A 165 3.43 7.44 12.84
CA SER A 165 2.18 7.87 13.48
C SER A 165 1.99 7.28 14.88
N LEU A 166 2.44 6.05 15.13
CA LEU A 166 2.38 5.44 16.46
C LEU A 166 3.36 6.08 17.44
N PHE A 167 4.59 6.38 16.99
CA PHE A 167 5.57 7.10 17.81
C PHE A 167 5.18 8.57 17.98
N ASP A 168 4.64 9.23 16.94
CA ASP A 168 4.22 10.63 16.99
C ASP A 168 2.99 10.83 17.91
N ASN A 169 2.02 9.92 17.86
CA ASN A 169 0.92 9.91 18.83
C ASN A 169 1.43 9.67 20.26
N ARG A 170 2.45 8.83 20.46
CA ARG A 170 3.09 8.65 21.78
C ARG A 170 3.88 9.89 22.20
N THR A 171 4.49 10.63 21.27
CA THR A 171 5.20 11.88 21.58
C THR A 171 4.24 13.06 21.84
N ALA A 172 3.06 13.05 21.24
CA ALA A 172 1.98 14.00 21.51
C ALA A 172 1.36 13.84 22.91
N PHE A 173 1.53 12.68 23.55
CA PHE A 173 1.20 12.46 24.97
C PHE A 173 2.38 12.70 25.92
N THR A 174 3.53 13.17 25.44
CA THR A 174 4.50 13.77 26.36
C THR A 174 4.05 15.17 26.72
N THR A 175 4.05 15.46 28.01
CA THR A 175 3.85 16.81 28.56
C THR A 175 5.07 17.69 28.26
N LYS A 176 5.55 17.77 27.01
CA LYS A 176 6.60 18.73 26.62
C LYS A 176 5.92 20.10 26.50
N LYS A 177 5.88 20.81 27.63
CA LYS A 177 5.12 22.06 27.83
C LYS A 177 5.48 23.18 26.86
N ASP A 178 6.64 23.12 26.17
CA ASP A 178 7.19 24.26 25.43
C ASP A 178 7.72 23.96 24.02
N TYR A 179 7.25 22.92 23.31
CA TYR A 179 7.53 22.72 21.86
C TYR A 179 8.98 23.01 21.38
N GLY A 180 9.98 22.67 22.19
CA GLY A 180 11.39 22.88 21.84
C GLY A 180 11.82 24.35 21.72
N ILE A 181 11.11 25.30 22.36
CA ILE A 181 11.51 26.72 22.42
C ILE A 181 12.93 26.85 22.99
N GLY A 182 13.25 26.17 24.09
CA GLY A 182 14.60 26.18 24.65
C GLY A 182 15.67 25.55 23.74
N GLU A 183 15.32 24.52 22.96
CA GLU A 183 16.23 23.92 21.97
C GLU A 183 16.46 24.86 20.79
N ARG A 184 15.44 25.60 20.35
CA ARG A 184 15.56 26.64 19.31
C ARG A 184 16.33 27.86 19.79
N GLU A 185 16.14 28.29 21.03
CA GLU A 185 16.94 29.36 21.64
C GLU A 185 18.41 28.95 21.78
N ALA A 186 18.68 27.69 22.17
CA ALA A 186 20.04 27.16 22.22
C ALA A 186 20.70 27.06 20.84
N GLN A 187 19.94 26.62 19.82
CA GLN A 187 20.42 26.59 18.43
C GLN A 187 20.62 28.00 17.86
N TRP A 188 19.74 28.95 18.17
CA TRP A 188 19.88 30.35 17.78
C TRP A 188 21.09 30.99 18.46
N ALA A 189 21.30 30.74 19.75
CA ALA A 189 22.49 31.18 20.47
C ALA A 189 23.79 30.54 19.95
N GLN A 190 23.76 29.26 19.55
CA GLN A 190 24.89 28.61 18.88
C GLN A 190 25.16 29.21 17.50
N ALA A 191 24.13 29.41 16.67
CA ALA A 191 24.26 30.02 15.35
C ALA A 191 24.77 31.48 15.44
N GLN A 192 24.36 32.22 16.48
CA GLN A 192 24.85 33.58 16.73
C GLN A 192 26.32 33.57 17.17
N ARG A 193 26.74 32.58 17.98
CA ARG A 193 28.14 32.40 18.38
C ARG A 193 29.04 32.02 17.21
N THR A 194 28.57 31.17 16.29
CA THR A 194 29.35 30.79 15.09
C THR A 194 29.44 31.94 14.09
N LEU A 195 28.42 32.80 13.99
CA LEU A 195 28.45 34.01 13.15
C LEU A 195 29.48 35.04 13.63
N HIS A 196 29.77 35.07 14.94
CA HIS A 196 30.83 35.89 15.54
C HIS A 196 32.23 35.25 15.51
N GLY A 197 32.42 34.15 14.77
CA GLY A 197 33.75 33.55 14.56
C GLY A 197 34.31 32.74 15.74
N LEU A 198 33.51 32.50 16.79
CA LEU A 198 33.87 31.59 17.87
C LEU A 198 33.37 30.19 17.52
N GLN A 199 34.26 29.40 16.92
CA GLN A 199 33.99 28.01 16.58
C GLN A 199 33.97 27.17 17.86
N PRO A 200 32.89 26.43 18.18
CA PRO A 200 32.93 25.50 19.29
C PRO A 200 33.84 24.32 18.92
N LYS A 201 34.52 23.78 19.93
CA LYS A 201 35.40 22.61 19.81
C LYS A 201 34.59 21.45 19.21
N GLU A 202 35.06 20.88 18.10
CA GLU A 202 34.41 19.73 17.46
C GLU A 202 34.40 18.55 18.42
N ASP A 203 33.20 18.16 18.89
CA ASP A 203 33.02 16.87 19.53
C ASP A 203 33.04 15.81 18.42
N VAL A 204 34.11 15.00 18.42
CA VAL A 204 34.30 13.87 17.52
C VAL A 204 33.21 12.83 17.80
N ASN A 205 32.10 12.90 17.06
CA ASN A 205 31.05 11.89 17.10
C ASN A 205 31.52 10.63 16.37
N ILE A 206 31.75 9.55 17.15
CA ILE A 206 32.26 8.25 16.70
C ILE A 206 31.17 7.40 15.99
N PHE A 207 29.92 7.87 15.92
CA PHE A 207 28.82 7.15 15.28
C PHE A 207 28.26 7.93 14.08
N PRO A 208 28.23 7.34 12.86
CA PRO A 208 27.67 8.01 11.69
C PRO A 208 26.14 8.04 11.82
N GLU A 209 25.60 9.23 12.03
CA GLU A 209 24.19 9.53 12.16
C GLU A 209 23.48 9.36 10.81
N LYS A 210 22.92 8.16 10.57
CA LYS A 210 22.15 7.81 9.35
C LYS A 210 20.81 8.56 9.20
N GLY A 211 20.55 9.60 10.01
CA GLY A 211 19.27 10.33 10.07
C GLY A 211 19.21 11.62 9.24
N SER A 212 20.35 12.28 8.99
CA SER A 212 20.39 13.67 8.50
C SER A 212 19.65 13.88 7.16
N TYR A 213 19.81 12.99 6.17
CA TYR A 213 19.13 13.13 4.88
C TYR A 213 17.61 12.93 4.95
N ARG A 214 17.15 12.08 5.87
CA ARG A 214 15.73 11.77 6.02
C ARG A 214 15.02 12.91 6.73
N GLU A 215 15.66 13.47 7.76
CA GLU A 215 15.19 14.68 8.44
C GLU A 215 15.18 15.89 7.53
N LEU A 216 16.22 16.10 6.71
CA LEU A 216 16.25 17.18 5.70
C LEU A 216 15.13 17.03 4.66
N SER A 217 14.83 15.81 4.22
CA SER A 217 13.72 15.54 3.30
C SER A 217 12.36 15.79 3.95
N GLU A 218 12.17 15.43 5.23
CA GLU A 218 10.94 15.68 5.98
C GLU A 218 10.74 17.17 6.26
N ILE A 219 11.80 17.90 6.60
CA ILE A 219 11.79 19.36 6.78
C ILE A 219 11.44 20.05 5.44
N ALA A 220 12.01 19.61 4.32
CA ALA A 220 11.69 20.15 3.01
C ALA A 220 10.23 19.90 2.61
N GLU A 221 9.69 18.71 2.90
CA GLU A 221 8.29 18.38 2.62
C GLU A 221 7.32 19.15 3.51
N GLN A 222 7.66 19.33 4.80
CA GLN A 222 6.89 20.18 5.72
C GLN A 222 6.92 21.65 5.29
N ALA A 223 8.08 22.16 4.86
CA ALA A 223 8.22 23.52 4.34
C ALA A 223 7.38 23.73 3.07
N LYS A 224 7.38 22.76 2.15
CA LYS A 224 6.56 22.81 0.93
C LYS A 224 5.07 22.83 1.25
N ARG A 225 4.58 21.99 2.17
CA ARG A 225 3.17 22.00 2.59
C ARG A 225 2.78 23.31 3.25
N ARG A 226 3.64 23.90 4.09
CA ARG A 226 3.39 25.20 4.72
C ARG A 226 3.30 26.32 3.67
N ALA A 227 4.19 26.31 2.68
CA ALA A 227 4.16 27.27 1.58
C ALA A 227 2.89 27.13 0.74
N GLU A 228 2.44 25.90 0.50
CA GLU A 228 1.22 25.63 -0.28
C GLU A 228 -0.05 26.04 0.49
N ILE A 229 -0.11 25.81 1.80
CA ILE A 229 -1.19 26.29 2.66
C ILE A 229 -1.22 27.83 2.70
N ALA A 230 -0.05 28.49 2.82
CA ALA A 230 0.04 29.94 2.80
C ALA A 230 -0.44 30.51 1.45
N ARG A 231 0.00 29.91 0.33
CA ARG A 231 -0.44 30.29 -1.02
C ARG A 231 -1.95 30.10 -1.22
N LEU A 232 -2.53 28.99 -0.75
CA LEU A 232 -3.97 28.75 -0.82
C LEU A 232 -4.75 29.75 0.05
N ARG A 233 -4.21 30.13 1.21
CA ARG A 233 -4.78 31.17 2.08
C ARG A 233 -4.77 32.54 1.40
N GLU A 234 -3.69 32.89 0.71
CA GLU A 234 -3.60 34.12 -0.10
C GLU A 234 -4.59 34.15 -1.26
N LEU A 235 -4.81 33.01 -1.93
CA LEU A 235 -5.71 32.92 -3.08
C LEU A 235 -7.20 32.90 -2.69
N HIS A 236 -7.55 32.22 -1.60
CA HIS A 236 -8.96 31.96 -1.26
C HIS A 236 -9.53 32.87 -0.17
N THR A 237 -8.71 33.66 0.53
CA THR A 237 -9.20 34.59 1.56
C THR A 237 -8.90 36.04 1.19
N LEU A 238 -9.93 36.90 1.22
CA LEU A 238 -9.77 38.35 1.02
C LEU A 238 -8.76 38.94 2.00
N LYS A 239 -8.73 38.44 3.24
CA LYS A 239 -7.76 38.83 4.27
C LYS A 239 -6.33 38.51 3.84
N GLY A 240 -6.06 37.30 3.35
CA GLY A 240 -4.73 36.91 2.85
C GLY A 240 -4.29 37.70 1.62
N HIS A 241 -5.23 38.09 0.75
CA HIS A 241 -4.94 38.94 -0.40
C HIS A 241 -4.58 40.38 0.00
N VAL A 242 -5.29 40.95 0.98
CA VAL A 242 -4.99 42.29 1.50
C VAL A 242 -3.64 42.31 2.22
N GLU A 243 -3.35 41.29 3.04
CA GLU A 243 -2.08 41.15 3.75
C GLU A 243 -0.88 40.99 2.79
N SER A 244 -1.03 40.22 1.71
CA SER A 244 0.05 40.03 0.73
C SER A 244 0.32 41.28 -0.12
N VAL A 245 -0.72 42.01 -0.52
CA VAL A 245 -0.59 43.29 -1.26
C VAL A 245 0.02 44.38 -0.40
N ALA A 246 -0.36 44.47 0.88
CA ALA A 246 0.24 45.42 1.81
C ALA A 246 1.73 45.12 2.07
N LYS A 247 2.08 43.84 2.22
CA LYS A 247 3.48 43.40 2.35
C LYS A 247 4.32 43.70 1.11
N LEU A 248 3.77 43.51 -0.09
CA LEU A 248 4.42 43.90 -1.36
C LEU A 248 4.64 45.41 -1.49
N LYS A 249 3.78 46.22 -0.87
CA LYS A 249 3.90 47.68 -0.81
C LYS A 249 4.75 48.19 0.35
N GLY A 250 5.35 47.30 1.14
CA GLY A 250 6.18 47.66 2.29
C GLY A 250 5.40 48.31 3.45
N LEU A 251 4.09 48.07 3.53
CA LEU A 251 3.24 48.55 4.62
C LEU A 251 3.19 47.50 5.72
N ASP A 252 3.63 47.86 6.91
CA ASP A 252 3.57 46.99 8.08
C ASP A 252 2.18 47.08 8.72
N ILE A 253 1.43 45.97 8.73
CA ILE A 253 0.02 45.94 9.18
C ILE A 253 -0.09 45.52 10.65
N ASP A 254 1.02 45.13 11.27
CA ASP A 254 1.04 44.63 12.66
C ASP A 254 0.71 45.72 13.71
N THR A 255 0.50 46.97 13.31
CA THR A 255 0.13 48.07 14.22
C THR A 255 -1.38 48.33 14.35
N ALA A 256 -2.24 47.71 13.53
CA ALA A 256 -3.67 48.00 13.51
C ALA A 256 -4.52 46.79 13.91
N GLY A 257 -4.51 46.39 15.19
CA GLY A 257 -5.38 45.30 15.63
C GLY A 257 -5.25 44.79 17.07
N HIS A 258 -4.76 45.58 18.02
CA HIS A 258 -4.93 45.29 19.45
C HIS A 258 -5.86 46.32 20.05
N HIS A 259 -7.14 45.94 20.17
CA HIS A 259 -8.29 46.51 20.88
C HIS A 259 -9.47 46.13 19.97
N TYR A 260 -10.29 45.13 20.30
CA TYR A 260 -11.30 45.20 21.35
C TYR A 260 -11.46 43.86 22.09
N THR A 261 -11.62 43.99 23.39
CA THR A 261 -12.19 43.02 24.32
C THR A 261 -13.72 42.96 24.21
N VAL A 262 -14.25 41.78 24.55
CA VAL A 262 -15.65 41.31 24.63
C VAL A 262 -16.23 40.76 23.32
#